data_AF-A1TIQ8-F1
#
_entry.id   AF-A1TIQ8-F1
#
_cell.length_a   1.000
_cell.length_b   1.000
_cell.length_c   1.000
_cell.angle_alpha   90.00
_cell.angle_beta   90.00
_cell.angle_gamma   90.00
#
_symmetry.space_group_name_H-M   'P 1'
#
loop_
_entity.id
_entity.type
_entity.pdbx_description
1 polymer ?
#
loop_
_entity_poly.entity_id
_entity_poly.type
_entity_poly.pdbx_seq_one_letter_code
_entity_poly.pdbx_strand_id
1 'polypeptide(L)'
;MALKEEDLPDYDKDALSRERALRKTAEECRQEQEKAKAELPGLKKERQKLDRKAEGYAEEARRLDQEIKQKEGKLKRKCLTGNIPCLPADETKRGALNLEIAKMINASLGTKIDLAPIAKWEGVYLKSYVPWWPVNEPDGGPSMSKRDGNTRLQGKMKNGDPNNSGVTIAKGIDFGGQDYNVYKKELEKFNKRNKIIAEEDFDKLSEKIKPYFGKIGGEACALARKNPLEITQKEADLLNLRAGEEATRRAIELFEKKIQRAPQDL
;
A
#
# COMPACT_ATOMS: atom_id res chain seq x y z
N MET A 1 -16.53 -28.59 8.52
CA MET A 1 -15.60 -29.02 7.45
C MET A 1 -14.38 -28.12 7.49
N ALA A 2 -13.18 -28.67 7.33
CA ALA A 2 -11.96 -27.87 7.16
C ALA A 2 -12.03 -27.10 5.82
N LEU A 3 -11.59 -25.84 5.82
CA LEU A 3 -11.49 -25.04 4.60
C LEU A 3 -10.34 -25.57 3.74
N LYS A 4 -10.55 -25.67 2.43
CA LYS A 4 -9.53 -26.16 1.50
C LYS A 4 -9.17 -25.11 0.46
N GLU A 5 -7.92 -25.14 -0.01
CA GLU A 5 -7.40 -24.20 -1.02
C GLU A 5 -8.13 -24.36 -2.36
N GLU A 6 -8.62 -25.56 -2.68
CA GLU A 6 -9.39 -25.83 -3.91
C GLU A 6 -10.74 -25.10 -3.92
N ASP A 7 -11.28 -24.80 -2.73
CA ASP A 7 -12.54 -24.07 -2.56
C ASP A 7 -12.36 -22.55 -2.75
N LEU A 8 -11.13 -22.05 -2.89
CA LEU A 8 -10.89 -20.63 -3.15
C LEU A 8 -11.36 -20.24 -4.56
N PRO A 9 -11.96 -19.05 -4.70
CA PRO A 9 -12.23 -18.48 -6.00
C PRO A 9 -10.92 -18.16 -6.75
N ASP A 10 -10.97 -18.12 -8.07
CA ASP A 10 -9.78 -17.99 -8.93
C ASP A 10 -8.95 -16.74 -8.62
N TYR A 11 -9.59 -15.62 -8.27
CA TYR A 11 -8.87 -14.40 -7.90
C TYR A 11 -8.08 -14.54 -6.58
N ASP A 12 -8.56 -15.35 -5.63
CA ASP A 12 -7.86 -15.60 -4.37
C ASP A 12 -6.73 -16.62 -4.59
N LYS A 13 -6.92 -17.59 -5.49
CA LYS A 13 -5.86 -18.51 -5.94
C LYS A 13 -4.72 -17.79 -6.67
N ASP A 14 -5.04 -16.86 -7.58
CA ASP A 14 -4.02 -16.01 -8.24
C ASP A 14 -3.28 -15.16 -7.20
N ALA A 15 -4.00 -14.56 -6.24
CA ALA A 15 -3.38 -13.77 -5.20
C ALA A 15 -2.43 -14.60 -4.33
N LEU A 16 -2.84 -15.80 -3.91
CA LEU A 16 -2.01 -16.73 -3.14
C LEU A 16 -0.75 -17.17 -3.90
N SER A 17 -0.91 -17.54 -5.18
CA SER A 17 0.21 -17.94 -6.03
C SER A 17 1.26 -16.82 -6.17
N ARG A 18 0.81 -15.58 -6.40
CA ARG A 18 1.69 -14.41 -6.47
C ARG A 18 2.40 -14.13 -5.17
N GLU A 19 1.68 -14.23 -4.05
CA GLU A 19 2.23 -14.04 -2.72
C GLU A 19 3.37 -15.03 -2.47
N ARG A 20 3.15 -16.32 -2.74
CA ARG A 20 4.16 -17.38 -2.63
C ARG A 20 5.38 -17.09 -3.51
N ALA A 21 5.18 -16.66 -4.76
CA ALA A 21 6.26 -16.30 -5.67
C ALA A 21 7.10 -15.11 -5.16
N LEU A 22 6.43 -14.09 -4.61
CA LEU A 22 7.08 -12.91 -4.03
C LEU A 22 7.86 -13.28 -2.76
N ARG A 23 7.32 -14.15 -1.89
CA ARG A 23 8.04 -14.67 -0.73
C ARG A 23 9.27 -15.47 -1.12
N LYS A 24 9.15 -16.33 -2.12
CA LYS A 24 10.28 -17.12 -2.63
C LYS A 24 11.39 -16.18 -3.12
N THR A 25 11.05 -15.18 -3.93
CA THR A 25 12.00 -14.17 -4.42
C THR A 25 12.64 -13.38 -3.27
N ALA A 26 11.86 -13.03 -2.25
CA ALA A 26 12.35 -12.33 -1.07
C ALA A 26 13.32 -13.17 -0.24
N GLU A 27 13.03 -14.47 -0.09
CA GLU A 27 13.88 -15.43 0.60
C GLU A 27 15.19 -15.68 -0.15
N GLU A 28 15.12 -15.90 -1.46
CA GLU A 28 16.31 -16.02 -2.32
C GLU A 28 17.21 -14.79 -2.19
N CYS A 29 16.62 -13.58 -2.22
CA CYS A 29 17.36 -12.34 -2.02
C CYS A 29 18.08 -12.29 -0.65
N ARG A 30 17.41 -12.71 0.43
CA ARG A 30 18.02 -12.77 1.78
C ARG A 30 19.14 -13.79 1.84
N GLN A 31 18.95 -14.97 1.27
CA GLN A 31 19.98 -16.01 1.22
C GLN A 31 21.20 -15.55 0.43
N GLU A 32 21.01 -14.85 -0.69
CA GLU A 32 22.10 -14.24 -1.44
C GLU A 32 22.85 -13.18 -0.62
N GLN A 33 22.14 -12.38 0.18
CA GLN A 33 22.75 -11.39 1.07
C GLN A 33 23.56 -12.04 2.19
N GLU A 34 23.02 -13.07 2.85
CA GLU A 34 23.74 -13.77 3.91
C GLU A 34 24.98 -14.50 3.37
N LYS A 35 24.88 -15.15 2.19
CA LYS A 35 26.06 -15.71 1.51
C LYS A 35 27.10 -14.63 1.18
N ALA A 36 26.68 -13.52 0.60
CA ALA A 36 27.58 -12.41 0.29
C ALA A 36 28.25 -11.82 1.54
N LYS A 37 27.49 -11.71 2.65
CA LYS A 37 27.98 -11.22 3.94
C LYS A 37 29.02 -12.16 4.55
N ALA A 38 28.83 -13.48 4.41
CA ALA A 38 29.76 -14.49 4.92
C ALA A 38 31.07 -14.54 4.11
N GLU A 39 31.00 -14.40 2.78
CA GLU A 39 32.15 -14.54 1.88
C GLU A 39 33.00 -13.26 1.75
N LEU A 40 32.37 -12.08 1.84
CA LEU A 40 33.04 -10.79 1.63
C LEU A 40 34.28 -10.55 2.52
N PRO A 41 34.30 -10.92 3.82
CA PRO A 41 35.50 -10.81 4.65
C PRO A 41 36.66 -11.68 4.16
N GLY A 42 36.36 -12.87 3.61
CA GLY A 42 37.36 -13.78 3.03
C GLY A 42 38.02 -13.16 1.80
N LEU A 43 37.20 -12.71 0.85
CA LEU A 43 37.67 -12.06 -0.38
C LEU A 43 38.50 -10.81 -0.09
N LYS A 44 38.08 -9.98 0.88
CA LYS A 44 38.85 -8.78 1.28
C LYS A 44 40.21 -9.14 1.89
N LYS A 45 40.29 -10.22 2.69
CA LYS A 45 41.56 -10.70 3.25
C LYS A 45 42.47 -11.28 2.17
N GLU A 46 41.93 -12.05 1.23
CA GLU A 46 42.67 -12.60 0.10
C GLU A 46 43.26 -11.49 -0.78
N ARG A 47 42.44 -10.49 -1.11
CA ARG A 47 42.87 -9.30 -1.86
C ARG A 47 43.99 -8.51 -1.17
N GLN A 48 43.96 -8.42 0.16
CA GLN A 48 45.00 -7.75 0.96
C GLN A 48 46.31 -8.56 1.02
N LYS A 49 46.22 -9.89 1.01
CA LYS A 49 47.38 -10.79 1.09
C LYS A 49 48.06 -11.06 -0.27
N LEU A 50 47.46 -10.59 -1.36
CA LEU A 50 48.00 -10.78 -2.70
C LEU A 50 49.41 -10.17 -2.84
N ASP A 51 50.38 -10.97 -3.24
CA ASP A 51 51.75 -10.50 -3.47
C ASP A 51 51.84 -9.66 -4.75
N ARG A 52 52.19 -8.38 -4.58
CA ARG A 52 52.33 -7.41 -5.67
C ARG A 52 53.43 -7.75 -6.67
N LYS A 53 54.34 -8.66 -6.31
CA LYS A 53 55.46 -9.10 -7.15
C LYS A 53 55.20 -10.42 -7.87
N ALA A 54 54.08 -11.10 -7.58
CA ALA A 54 53.73 -12.35 -8.24
C ALA A 54 53.35 -12.14 -9.71
N GLU A 55 53.78 -13.07 -10.56
CA GLU A 55 53.33 -13.13 -11.96
C GLU A 55 51.80 -13.35 -11.97
N GLY A 56 51.09 -12.56 -12.78
CA GLY A 56 49.62 -12.57 -12.80
C GLY A 56 48.90 -11.74 -11.72
N TYR A 57 49.63 -11.01 -10.85
CA TYR A 57 49.04 -10.15 -9.80
C TYR A 57 47.89 -9.27 -10.30
N ALA A 58 48.09 -8.59 -11.44
CA ALA A 58 47.13 -7.64 -11.96
C ALA A 58 45.81 -8.30 -12.40
N GLU A 59 45.86 -9.53 -12.90
CA GLU A 59 44.68 -10.30 -13.30
C GLU A 59 43.91 -10.80 -12.08
N GLU A 60 44.63 -11.39 -11.12
CA GLU A 60 44.07 -11.91 -9.88
C GLU A 60 43.45 -10.80 -9.01
N ALA A 61 44.14 -9.66 -8.89
CA ALA A 61 43.62 -8.48 -8.20
C ALA A 61 42.32 -7.97 -8.82
N ARG A 62 42.23 -7.93 -10.15
CA ARG A 62 41.01 -7.52 -10.87
C ARG A 62 39.87 -8.50 -10.65
N ARG A 63 40.15 -9.81 -10.66
CA ARG A 63 39.14 -10.85 -10.38
C ARG A 63 38.54 -10.65 -8.98
N LEU A 64 39.39 -10.54 -7.97
CA LEU A 64 38.95 -10.31 -6.58
C LEU A 64 38.22 -8.97 -6.41
N ASP A 65 38.69 -7.89 -7.05
CA ASP A 65 38.01 -6.59 -7.00
C ASP A 65 36.61 -6.65 -7.65
N GLN A 66 36.45 -7.39 -8.74
CA GLN A 66 35.14 -7.63 -9.37
C GLN A 66 34.22 -8.46 -8.47
N GLU A 67 34.72 -9.54 -7.88
CA GLU A 67 33.94 -10.38 -6.96
C GLU A 67 33.50 -9.59 -5.72
N ILE A 68 34.41 -8.83 -5.09
CA ILE A 68 34.10 -7.93 -3.97
C ILE A 68 32.99 -6.96 -4.37
N LYS A 69 33.12 -6.29 -5.52
CA LYS A 69 32.11 -5.33 -6.01
C LYS A 69 30.76 -5.98 -6.24
N GLN A 70 30.71 -7.20 -6.79
CA GLN A 70 29.47 -7.95 -6.98
C GLN A 70 28.81 -8.29 -5.64
N LYS A 71 29.56 -8.80 -4.67
CA LYS A 71 29.05 -9.17 -3.33
C LYS A 71 28.57 -7.93 -2.56
N GLU A 72 29.30 -6.81 -2.64
CA GLU A 72 28.85 -5.52 -2.09
C GLU A 72 27.56 -5.02 -2.77
N GLY A 73 27.42 -5.23 -4.08
CA GLY A 73 26.18 -4.97 -4.81
C GLY A 73 24.99 -5.76 -4.28
N LYS A 74 25.17 -7.06 -3.99
CA LYS A 74 24.14 -7.92 -3.38
C LYS A 74 23.71 -7.41 -2.01
N LEU A 75 24.65 -6.98 -1.16
CA LEU A 75 24.35 -6.42 0.16
C LEU A 75 23.59 -5.09 0.11
N LYS A 76 23.79 -4.29 -0.95
CA LYS A 76 23.08 -3.00 -1.13
C LYS A 76 21.66 -3.16 -1.68
N ARG A 77 21.32 -4.33 -2.23
CA ARG A 77 19.98 -4.60 -2.77
C ARG A 77 18.94 -4.53 -1.65
N LYS A 78 17.79 -3.90 -1.90
CA LYS A 78 16.66 -3.97 -0.96
C LYS A 78 15.88 -5.26 -1.21
N CYS A 79 15.96 -6.22 -0.28
CA CYS A 79 15.09 -7.40 -0.29
C CYS A 79 13.72 -7.04 0.30
N LEU A 80 12.66 -7.61 -0.25
CA LEU A 80 11.31 -7.44 0.31
C LEU A 80 11.25 -8.07 1.71
N THR A 81 10.64 -7.35 2.65
CA THR A 81 10.48 -7.79 4.04
C THR A 81 9.07 -7.50 4.54
N GLY A 82 8.54 -8.38 5.39
CA GLY A 82 7.22 -8.22 5.99
C GLY A 82 6.08 -8.53 5.03
N ASN A 83 4.93 -7.91 5.29
CA ASN A 83 3.71 -8.14 4.52
C ASN A 83 3.82 -7.52 3.12
N ILE A 84 3.64 -8.33 2.08
CA ILE A 84 3.75 -7.92 0.68
C ILE A 84 2.36 -7.58 0.16
N PRO A 85 2.06 -6.31 -0.18
CA PRO A 85 0.73 -5.95 -0.66
C PRO A 85 0.46 -6.64 -2.00
N CYS A 86 -0.79 -7.04 -2.22
CA CYS A 86 -1.14 -7.69 -3.48
C CYS A 86 -0.96 -6.73 -4.69
N LEU A 87 -1.17 -5.43 -4.50
CA LEU A 87 -0.87 -4.39 -5.48
C LEU A 87 -0.22 -3.20 -4.76
N PRO A 88 1.11 -3.01 -4.85
CA PRO A 88 1.80 -1.92 -4.18
C PRO A 88 1.45 -0.56 -4.80
N ALA A 89 1.60 0.50 -4.00
CA ALA A 89 1.48 1.86 -4.47
C ALA A 89 2.60 2.20 -5.46
N ASP A 90 2.22 2.83 -6.58
CA ASP A 90 3.16 3.24 -7.63
C ASP A 90 3.79 4.59 -7.28
N GLU A 91 5.03 4.54 -6.78
CA GLU A 91 5.78 5.72 -6.34
C GLU A 91 6.10 6.70 -7.48
N THR A 92 6.02 6.26 -8.74
CA THR A 92 6.21 7.12 -9.91
C THR A 92 4.95 7.92 -10.27
N LYS A 93 3.80 7.53 -9.71
CA LYS A 93 2.48 8.14 -9.96
C LYS A 93 1.95 8.81 -8.69
N ARG A 94 2.81 9.61 -8.05
CA ARG A 94 2.43 10.43 -6.88
C ARG A 94 1.74 11.72 -7.28
N GLY A 95 0.72 12.08 -6.51
CA GLY A 95 0.13 13.41 -6.51
C GLY A 95 0.72 14.28 -5.40
N ALA A 96 0.25 15.51 -5.33
CA ALA A 96 0.55 16.43 -4.23
C ALA A 96 -0.67 16.55 -3.31
N LEU A 97 -0.45 16.85 -2.03
CA LEU A 97 -1.55 17.33 -1.20
C LEU A 97 -1.81 18.80 -1.55
N ASN A 98 -3.03 19.11 -1.97
CA ASN A 98 -3.47 20.48 -2.19
C ASN A 98 -3.86 21.14 -0.85
N LEU A 99 -3.07 22.10 -0.38
CA LEU A 99 -3.30 22.81 0.88
C LEU A 99 -4.56 23.68 0.85
N GLU A 100 -5.08 24.05 -0.31
CA GLU A 100 -6.37 24.74 -0.41
C GLU A 100 -7.52 23.84 0.04
N ILE A 101 -7.42 22.52 -0.16
CA ILE A 101 -8.41 21.56 0.34
C ILE A 101 -8.49 21.60 1.87
N ALA A 102 -7.34 21.73 2.55
CA ALA A 102 -7.32 21.90 4.00
C ALA A 102 -8.02 23.20 4.46
N LYS A 103 -7.81 24.30 3.72
CA LYS A 103 -8.51 25.57 3.99
C LYS A 103 -10.02 25.44 3.77
N MET A 104 -10.45 24.76 2.70
CA MET A 104 -11.86 24.50 2.42
C MET A 104 -12.53 23.68 3.52
N ILE A 105 -11.87 22.63 4.02
CA ILE A 105 -12.36 21.81 5.15
C ILE A 105 -12.54 22.68 6.40
N ASN A 106 -11.51 23.45 6.76
CA ASN A 106 -11.56 24.35 7.92
C ASN A 106 -12.69 25.39 7.78
N ALA A 107 -12.84 26.00 6.61
CA ALA A 107 -13.92 26.95 6.35
C ALA A 107 -15.30 26.30 6.47
N SER A 108 -15.48 25.09 5.93
CA SER A 108 -16.76 24.38 5.97
C SER A 108 -17.15 23.92 7.38
N LEU A 109 -16.16 23.61 8.23
CA LEU A 109 -16.39 23.14 9.60
C LEU A 109 -16.29 24.25 10.64
N GLY A 110 -15.94 25.48 10.25
CA GLY A 110 -15.71 26.59 11.18
C GLY A 110 -14.49 26.37 12.10
N THR A 111 -13.49 25.63 11.63
CA THR A 111 -12.31 25.24 12.41
C THR A 111 -11.02 25.91 11.93
N LYS A 112 -9.95 25.78 12.70
CA LYS A 112 -8.59 26.26 12.39
C LYS A 112 -7.56 25.15 12.60
N ILE A 113 -7.90 23.93 12.20
CA ILE A 113 -7.05 22.76 12.39
C ILE A 113 -5.92 22.80 11.37
N ASP A 114 -4.68 22.70 11.84
CA ASP A 114 -3.55 22.48 10.94
C ASP A 114 -3.58 21.03 10.43
N LEU A 115 -3.94 20.86 9.16
CA LEU A 115 -3.99 19.56 8.50
C LEU A 115 -2.63 19.18 7.85
N ALA A 116 -1.63 20.07 7.87
CA ALA A 116 -0.31 19.78 7.32
C ALA A 116 0.46 18.66 8.06
N PRO A 117 0.33 18.47 9.39
CA PRO A 117 0.87 17.30 10.08
C PRO A 117 0.16 16.00 9.67
N ILE A 118 -1.17 16.04 9.49
CA ILE A 118 -1.97 14.89 9.04
C ILE A 118 -1.59 14.52 7.58
N ALA A 119 -1.19 15.52 6.78
CA ALA A 119 -0.66 15.32 5.44
C ALA A 119 0.53 14.35 5.38
N LYS A 120 1.39 14.32 6.42
CA LYS A 120 2.68 13.62 6.40
C LYS A 120 2.56 12.10 6.54
N TRP A 121 1.42 11.57 6.96
CA TRP A 121 1.26 10.15 7.30
C TRP A 121 1.06 9.23 6.09
N GLU A 122 0.41 9.73 5.03
CA GLU A 122 0.16 8.96 3.82
C GLU A 122 0.32 9.84 2.58
N GLY A 123 1.00 9.32 1.56
CA GLY A 123 1.15 9.99 0.27
C GLY A 123 -0.18 10.14 -0.47
N VAL A 124 -0.21 10.98 -1.50
CA VAL A 124 -1.30 11.01 -2.47
C VAL A 124 -0.86 10.17 -3.66
N TYR A 125 -1.64 9.15 -4.02
CA TYR A 125 -1.37 8.29 -5.17
C TYR A 125 -2.43 8.50 -6.25
N LEU A 126 -1.98 8.82 -7.46
CA LEU A 126 -2.86 9.04 -8.62
C LEU A 126 -3.17 7.75 -9.37
N LYS A 127 -2.51 6.65 -8.99
CA LYS A 127 -2.78 5.31 -9.48
C LYS A 127 -3.18 4.43 -8.32
N SER A 128 -4.18 3.58 -8.55
CA SER A 128 -4.72 2.70 -7.53
C SER A 128 -3.71 1.67 -7.04
N TYR A 129 -3.83 1.34 -5.78
CA TYR A 129 -3.14 0.25 -5.11
C TYR A 129 -4.13 -0.53 -4.26
N VAL A 130 -3.70 -1.69 -3.74
CA VAL A 130 -4.52 -2.51 -2.85
C VAL A 130 -3.63 -2.90 -1.67
N PRO A 131 -3.74 -2.23 -0.51
CA PRO A 131 -2.94 -2.49 0.67
C PRO A 131 -3.45 -3.73 1.44
N TRP A 132 -3.80 -4.78 0.70
CA TRP A 132 -4.23 -6.06 1.22
C TRP A 132 -3.05 -7.05 1.25
N TRP A 133 -2.87 -7.70 2.39
CA TRP A 133 -1.72 -8.57 2.68
C TRP A 133 -2.16 -10.00 2.93
N PRO A 134 -2.16 -10.88 1.91
CA PRO A 134 -2.49 -12.28 2.08
C PRO A 134 -1.51 -12.95 3.04
N VAL A 135 -2.03 -13.84 3.89
CA VAL A 135 -1.23 -14.52 4.91
C VAL A 135 -1.10 -15.99 4.59
N ASN A 136 0.14 -16.48 4.62
CA ASN A 136 0.41 -17.89 4.84
C ASN A 136 0.64 -18.11 6.33
N GLU A 137 0.04 -19.18 6.85
CA GLU A 137 0.26 -19.69 8.19
C GLU A 137 1.71 -20.24 8.32
N PRO A 138 2.22 -20.45 9.56
CA PRO A 138 3.60 -20.90 9.79
C PRO A 138 3.97 -22.23 9.12
N ASP A 139 2.99 -23.08 8.86
CA ASP A 139 3.14 -24.36 8.14
C ASP A 139 3.21 -24.20 6.62
N GLY A 140 3.07 -22.97 6.11
CA GLY A 140 3.04 -22.66 4.68
C GLY A 140 1.66 -22.73 4.03
N GLY A 141 0.62 -23.11 4.79
CA GLY A 141 -0.77 -23.13 4.32
C GLY A 141 -1.38 -21.74 4.20
N PRO A 142 -2.40 -21.51 3.34
CA PRO A 142 -3.08 -20.23 3.28
C PRO A 142 -3.99 -20.01 4.50
N SER A 143 -4.02 -18.79 5.01
CA SER A 143 -5.00 -18.39 6.01
C SER A 143 -6.36 -18.18 5.32
N MET A 144 -7.40 -18.91 5.70
CA MET A 144 -8.72 -18.87 5.02
C MET A 144 -9.86 -18.61 6.00
N SER A 145 -10.93 -17.96 5.53
CA SER A 145 -12.17 -17.78 6.27
C SER A 145 -13.40 -18.04 5.40
N LYS A 146 -14.56 -18.19 6.06
CA LYS A 146 -15.85 -18.05 5.37
C LYS A 146 -16.27 -16.58 5.37
N ARG A 147 -16.62 -16.08 4.19
CA ARG A 147 -17.25 -14.76 4.00
C ARG A 147 -18.35 -14.91 2.95
N ASP A 148 -19.56 -14.48 3.31
CA ASP A 148 -20.76 -14.56 2.47
C ASP A 148 -21.00 -15.99 1.92
N GLY A 149 -20.79 -17.00 2.77
CA GLY A 149 -20.90 -18.42 2.43
C GLY A 149 -19.70 -19.01 1.66
N ASN A 150 -18.83 -18.18 1.10
CA ASN A 150 -17.70 -18.60 0.28
C ASN A 150 -16.42 -18.76 1.09
N THR A 151 -15.56 -19.71 0.72
CA THR A 151 -14.20 -19.80 1.23
C THR A 151 -13.38 -18.68 0.60
N ARG A 152 -12.70 -17.86 1.42
CA ARG A 152 -11.92 -16.71 0.98
C ARG A 152 -10.53 -16.74 1.60
N LEU A 153 -9.54 -16.23 0.87
CA LEU A 153 -8.21 -16.00 1.41
C LEU A 153 -8.29 -14.82 2.39
N GLN A 154 -7.66 -14.97 3.56
CA GLN A 154 -7.56 -13.90 4.54
C GLN A 154 -6.33 -13.04 4.27
N GLY A 155 -6.50 -11.73 4.46
CA GLY A 155 -5.37 -10.85 4.70
C GLY A 155 -5.29 -10.45 6.17
N LYS A 156 -4.10 -10.08 6.64
CA LYS A 156 -3.92 -9.51 7.98
C LYS A 156 -3.08 -8.25 7.96
N MET A 157 -3.43 -7.31 8.83
CA MET A 157 -2.64 -6.13 9.17
C MET A 157 -1.38 -6.56 9.94
N LYS A 158 -0.40 -5.66 10.08
CA LYS A 158 0.83 -5.94 10.84
C LYS A 158 0.58 -6.26 12.32
N ASN A 159 -0.50 -5.74 12.90
CA ASN A 159 -0.93 -5.98 14.27
C ASN A 159 -1.76 -7.27 14.43
N GLY A 160 -1.96 -8.04 13.35
CA GLY A 160 -2.73 -9.29 13.36
C GLY A 160 -4.21 -9.16 13.02
N ASP A 161 -4.74 -7.93 12.94
CA ASP A 161 -6.16 -7.71 12.65
C ASP A 161 -6.53 -8.15 11.23
N PRO A 162 -7.77 -8.62 11.00
CA PRO A 162 -8.25 -8.94 9.66
C PRO A 162 -8.11 -7.74 8.71
N ASN A 163 -7.48 -7.98 7.56
CA ASN A 163 -7.34 -6.98 6.51
C ASN A 163 -8.30 -7.33 5.36
N ASN A 164 -9.19 -6.39 5.06
CA ASN A 164 -10.19 -6.48 4.00
C ASN A 164 -10.09 -5.32 3.03
N SER A 165 -8.89 -4.77 2.84
CA SER A 165 -8.69 -3.62 1.97
C SER A 165 -9.16 -3.91 0.54
N GLY A 166 -9.77 -2.88 -0.04
CA GLY A 166 -10.15 -2.82 -1.43
C GLY A 166 -9.18 -1.98 -2.24
N VAL A 167 -9.66 -1.57 -3.42
CA VAL A 167 -8.91 -0.65 -4.28
C VAL A 167 -8.85 0.72 -3.61
N THR A 168 -7.63 1.18 -3.40
CA THR A 168 -7.30 2.42 -2.70
C THR A 168 -6.65 3.41 -3.66
N ILE A 169 -7.01 4.68 -3.56
CA ILE A 169 -6.43 5.76 -4.37
C ILE A 169 -6.37 7.08 -3.59
N ALA A 170 -5.77 8.11 -4.20
CA ALA A 170 -5.58 9.43 -3.61
C ALA A 170 -4.88 9.31 -2.26
N LYS A 171 -5.37 9.96 -1.21
CA LYS A 171 -4.83 9.86 0.14
C LYS A 171 -5.51 8.74 0.94
N GLY A 172 -5.27 7.48 0.56
CA GLY A 172 -5.75 6.33 1.34
C GLY A 172 -7.25 6.06 1.24
N ILE A 173 -7.92 6.49 0.18
CA ILE A 173 -9.36 6.32 0.02
C ILE A 173 -9.64 4.91 -0.52
N ASP A 174 -10.09 4.02 0.35
CA ASP A 174 -10.39 2.61 0.06
C ASP A 174 -11.88 2.41 -0.29
N PHE A 175 -12.19 1.93 -1.50
CA PHE A 175 -13.56 1.70 -1.96
C PHE A 175 -14.19 0.39 -1.49
N GLY A 176 -13.43 -0.52 -0.88
CA GLY A 176 -13.86 -1.88 -0.58
C GLY A 176 -15.00 -1.98 0.43
N GLY A 177 -15.02 -1.10 1.43
CA GLY A 177 -16.06 -1.07 2.46
C GLY A 177 -17.19 -0.06 2.21
N GLN A 178 -17.25 0.54 1.02
CA GLN A 178 -18.13 1.67 0.73
C GLN A 178 -19.26 1.29 -0.24
N ASP A 179 -20.42 1.93 -0.09
CA ASP A 179 -21.51 1.86 -1.05
C ASP A 179 -21.36 2.94 -2.12
N TYR A 180 -21.41 2.55 -3.40
CA TYR A 180 -21.23 3.48 -4.51
C TYR A 180 -22.28 4.58 -4.56
N ASN A 181 -23.56 4.27 -4.31
CA ASN A 181 -24.63 5.25 -4.47
C ASN A 181 -24.59 6.31 -3.37
N VAL A 182 -24.29 5.90 -2.14
CA VAL A 182 -24.04 6.81 -1.02
C VAL A 182 -22.82 7.66 -1.31
N TYR A 183 -21.71 7.04 -1.71
CA TYR A 183 -20.46 7.74 -1.99
C TYR A 183 -20.60 8.77 -3.11
N LYS A 184 -21.25 8.39 -4.22
CA LYS A 184 -21.50 9.29 -5.36
C LYS A 184 -22.28 10.52 -4.93
N LYS A 185 -23.39 10.35 -4.21
CA LYS A 185 -24.24 11.45 -3.74
C LYS A 185 -23.45 12.43 -2.86
N GLU A 186 -22.63 11.90 -1.96
CA GLU A 186 -21.76 12.74 -1.14
C GLU A 186 -20.74 13.49 -1.99
N LEU A 187 -20.00 12.77 -2.84
CA LEU A 187 -18.98 13.36 -3.70
C LEU A 187 -19.56 14.46 -4.60
N GLU A 188 -20.76 14.25 -5.14
CA GLU A 188 -21.51 15.22 -5.93
C GLU A 188 -21.83 16.48 -5.12
N LYS A 189 -22.30 16.33 -3.88
CA LYS A 189 -22.55 17.45 -2.97
C LYS A 189 -21.27 18.27 -2.71
N PHE A 190 -20.15 17.59 -2.48
CA PHE A 190 -18.85 18.24 -2.31
C PHE A 190 -18.41 18.96 -3.58
N ASN A 191 -18.60 18.36 -4.76
CA ASN A 191 -18.23 19.02 -6.02
C ASN A 191 -19.11 20.24 -6.30
N LYS A 192 -20.44 20.14 -6.11
CA LYS A 192 -21.37 21.26 -6.30
C LYS A 192 -21.06 22.44 -5.37
N ARG A 193 -20.70 22.16 -4.11
CA ARG A 193 -20.37 23.20 -3.12
C ARG A 193 -19.07 23.93 -3.46
N ASN A 194 -18.04 23.21 -3.91
CA ASN A 194 -16.68 23.74 -3.99
C ASN A 194 -16.14 23.92 -5.43
N LYS A 195 -16.87 23.42 -6.44
CA LYS A 195 -16.55 23.52 -7.88
C LYS A 195 -15.11 23.06 -8.21
N ILE A 196 -14.71 21.90 -7.67
CA ILE A 196 -13.34 21.38 -7.83
C ILE A 196 -13.08 20.91 -9.26
N ILE A 197 -14.07 20.22 -9.86
CA ILE A 197 -14.05 19.78 -11.25
C ILE A 197 -15.35 20.15 -11.96
N ALA A 198 -15.31 20.20 -13.30
CA ALA A 198 -16.49 20.39 -14.13
C ALA A 198 -17.48 19.22 -13.97
N GLU A 199 -18.77 19.46 -14.24
CA GLU A 199 -19.83 18.45 -14.11
C GLU A 199 -19.58 17.23 -15.02
N GLU A 200 -19.15 17.47 -16.26
CA GLU A 200 -18.77 16.40 -17.19
C GLU A 200 -17.60 15.55 -16.68
N ASP A 201 -16.63 16.17 -16.01
CA ASP A 201 -15.48 15.47 -15.43
C ASP A 201 -15.86 14.71 -14.16
N PHE A 202 -16.86 15.21 -13.41
CA PHE A 202 -17.45 14.49 -12.29
C PHE A 202 -18.13 13.20 -12.74
N ASP A 203 -18.94 13.24 -13.81
CA ASP A 203 -19.60 12.04 -14.32
C ASP A 203 -18.59 11.00 -14.82
N LYS A 204 -17.54 11.45 -15.52
CA LYS A 204 -16.43 10.58 -15.93
C LYS A 204 -15.74 9.95 -14.72
N LEU A 205 -15.40 10.74 -13.69
CA LEU A 205 -14.79 10.22 -12.46
C LEU A 205 -15.71 9.20 -11.78
N SER A 206 -17.00 9.52 -11.64
CA SER A 206 -18.00 8.68 -10.98
C SER A 206 -18.10 7.31 -11.64
N GLU A 207 -18.27 7.25 -12.97
CA GLU A 207 -18.35 5.97 -13.68
C GLU A 207 -17.01 5.24 -13.70
N LYS A 208 -15.88 5.96 -13.70
CA LYS A 208 -14.54 5.38 -13.62
C LYS A 208 -14.29 4.65 -12.30
N ILE A 209 -14.74 5.20 -11.16
CA ILE A 209 -14.50 4.59 -9.83
C ILE A 209 -15.54 3.53 -9.44
N LYS A 210 -16.74 3.57 -10.03
CA LYS A 210 -17.87 2.67 -9.74
C LYS A 210 -17.53 1.17 -9.66
N PRO A 211 -16.72 0.58 -10.57
CA PRO A 211 -16.49 -0.87 -10.56
C PRO A 211 -15.75 -1.39 -9.31
N TYR A 212 -15.08 -0.50 -8.57
CA TYR A 212 -14.20 -0.88 -7.46
C TYR A 212 -14.89 -0.93 -6.10
N PHE A 213 -16.13 -0.45 -6.00
CA PHE A 213 -16.90 -0.45 -4.75
C PHE A 213 -17.32 -1.85 -4.34
N GLY A 214 -17.20 -2.15 -3.05
CA GLY A 214 -17.53 -3.47 -2.49
C GLY A 214 -16.55 -4.59 -2.85
N LYS A 215 -15.45 -4.27 -3.55
CA LYS A 215 -14.42 -5.23 -3.93
C LYS A 215 -13.30 -5.22 -2.91
N ILE A 216 -12.97 -6.38 -2.34
CA ILE A 216 -11.99 -6.53 -1.27
C ILE A 216 -11.07 -7.72 -1.51
N GLY A 217 -9.88 -7.67 -0.92
CA GLY A 217 -8.91 -8.78 -0.96
C GLY A 217 -8.53 -9.18 -2.38
N GLY A 218 -8.38 -10.48 -2.65
CA GLY A 218 -7.95 -10.99 -3.95
C GLY A 218 -8.82 -10.51 -5.12
N GLU A 219 -10.12 -10.29 -4.91
CA GLU A 219 -11.03 -9.76 -5.92
C GLU A 219 -10.67 -8.32 -6.32
N ALA A 220 -10.38 -7.46 -5.34
CA ALA A 220 -9.91 -6.09 -5.59
C ALA A 220 -8.55 -6.10 -6.31
N CYS A 221 -7.65 -6.97 -5.90
CA CYS A 221 -6.33 -7.13 -6.53
C CYS A 221 -6.46 -7.53 -8.01
N ALA A 222 -7.30 -8.54 -8.29
CA ALA A 222 -7.53 -9.02 -9.65
C ALA A 222 -8.17 -7.93 -10.52
N LEU A 223 -9.19 -7.24 -9.99
CA LEU A 223 -9.85 -6.16 -10.70
C LEU A 223 -8.90 -5.00 -11.01
N ALA A 224 -8.13 -4.51 -10.02
CA ALA A 224 -7.22 -3.38 -10.21
C ALA A 224 -6.03 -3.70 -11.13
N ARG A 225 -5.60 -4.96 -11.22
CA ARG A 225 -4.58 -5.37 -12.20
C ARG A 225 -5.13 -5.42 -13.61
N LYS A 226 -6.35 -5.94 -13.79
CA LYS A 226 -7.01 -6.04 -15.09
C LYS A 226 -7.42 -4.67 -15.62
N ASN A 227 -7.93 -3.83 -14.72
CA ASN A 227 -8.39 -2.48 -14.99
C ASN A 227 -7.67 -1.53 -14.01
N PRO A 228 -6.47 -1.04 -14.35
CA PRO A 228 -5.78 -0.07 -13.53
C PRO A 228 -6.58 1.24 -13.45
N LEU A 229 -6.86 1.70 -12.23
CA LEU A 229 -7.48 3.01 -12.02
C LEU A 229 -6.37 4.07 -11.88
N GLU A 230 -6.36 5.02 -12.79
CA GLU A 230 -5.57 6.25 -12.67
C GLU A 230 -6.51 7.45 -12.59
N ILE A 231 -6.15 8.49 -11.85
CA ILE A 231 -6.92 9.73 -11.73
C ILE A 231 -6.00 10.94 -11.90
N THR A 232 -6.59 12.09 -12.21
CA THR A 232 -5.89 13.37 -12.26
C THR A 232 -5.72 13.94 -10.85
N GLN A 233 -4.85 14.94 -10.71
CA GLN A 233 -4.69 15.65 -9.43
C GLN A 233 -6.00 16.31 -8.98
N LYS A 234 -6.80 16.90 -9.89
CA LYS A 234 -8.07 17.55 -9.51
C LYS A 234 -9.12 16.55 -9.05
N GLU A 235 -9.18 15.38 -9.69
CA GLU A 235 -10.04 14.27 -9.23
C GLU A 235 -9.61 13.81 -7.83
N ALA A 236 -8.30 13.66 -7.60
CA ALA A 236 -7.76 13.33 -6.27
C ALA A 236 -8.12 14.41 -5.22
N ASP A 237 -8.03 15.70 -5.58
CA ASP A 237 -8.38 16.81 -4.70
C ASP A 237 -9.86 16.77 -4.27
N LEU A 238 -10.79 16.45 -5.19
CA LEU A 238 -12.20 16.29 -4.86
C LEU A 238 -12.43 15.10 -3.91
N LEU A 239 -11.81 13.96 -4.19
CA LEU A 239 -11.91 12.77 -3.34
C LEU A 239 -11.34 13.05 -1.94
N ASN A 240 -10.17 13.70 -1.88
CA ASN A 240 -9.50 14.10 -0.64
C ASN A 240 -10.31 15.12 0.16
N LEU A 241 -11.03 16.03 -0.50
CA LEU A 241 -11.92 16.99 0.17
C LEU A 241 -13.04 16.27 0.91
N ARG A 242 -13.75 15.36 0.23
CA ARG A 242 -14.84 14.58 0.84
C ARG A 242 -14.33 13.75 2.02
N ALA A 243 -13.26 12.98 1.82
CA ALA A 243 -12.69 12.14 2.87
C ALA A 243 -12.11 12.95 4.03
N GLY A 244 -11.40 14.05 3.74
CA GLY A 244 -10.78 14.92 4.73
C GLY A 244 -11.79 15.64 5.61
N GLU A 245 -12.88 16.17 5.04
CA GLU A 245 -13.96 16.79 5.82
C GLU A 245 -14.67 15.78 6.73
N GLU A 246 -14.97 14.59 6.22
CA GLU A 246 -15.59 13.52 7.01
C GLU A 246 -14.68 13.10 8.18
N ALA A 247 -13.39 12.87 7.92
CA ALA A 247 -12.43 12.48 8.94
C ALA A 247 -12.25 13.58 10.00
N THR A 248 -12.19 14.85 9.57
CA THR A 248 -12.06 16.01 10.47
C THR A 248 -13.30 16.16 11.34
N ARG A 249 -14.50 16.05 10.77
CA ARG A 249 -15.76 16.08 11.51
C ARG A 249 -15.80 14.99 12.59
N ARG A 250 -15.45 13.75 12.22
CA ARG A 250 -15.42 12.62 13.17
C ARG A 250 -14.39 12.83 14.28
N ALA A 251 -13.24 13.43 13.97
CA ALA A 251 -12.22 13.75 14.97
C ALA A 251 -12.74 14.79 15.98
N ILE A 252 -13.44 15.83 15.52
CA ILE A 252 -14.08 16.84 16.38
C ILE A 252 -15.10 16.18 17.30
N GLU A 253 -16.02 15.38 16.76
CA GLU A 253 -17.05 14.68 17.56
C GLU A 253 -16.44 13.77 18.64
N LEU A 254 -15.34 13.07 18.32
CA LEU A 254 -14.63 12.22 19.28
C LEU A 254 -13.94 13.03 20.37
N PHE A 255 -13.38 14.19 20.02
CA PHE A 255 -12.74 15.10 20.98
C PHE A 255 -13.77 15.68 21.95
N GLU A 256 -14.90 16.18 21.43
CA GLU A 256 -15.98 16.74 22.25
C GLU A 256 -16.59 15.69 23.19
N LYS A 257 -16.83 14.46 22.70
CA LYS A 257 -17.30 13.34 23.54
C LYS A 257 -16.31 12.97 24.65
N LYS A 258 -15.01 13.10 24.41
CA LYS A 258 -13.99 12.87 25.45
C LYS A 258 -14.01 13.97 26.51
N ILE A 259 -14.16 15.24 26.11
CA ILE A 259 -14.27 16.36 27.06
C ILE A 259 -15.51 16.19 27.94
N GLN A 260 -16.66 15.80 27.37
CA GLN A 260 -17.88 15.57 28.14
C GLN A 260 -17.81 14.39 29.12
N ARG A 261 -16.85 13.47 28.94
CA ARG A 261 -16.63 12.31 29.81
C ARG A 261 -15.46 12.48 30.78
N ALA A 262 -14.73 13.59 30.72
CA ALA A 262 -13.74 13.92 31.73
C ALA A 262 -14.48 14.35 33.01
N PRO A 263 -14.10 13.86 34.21
CA PRO A 263 -14.68 14.34 35.46
C PRO A 263 -14.56 15.86 35.52
N GLN A 264 -15.66 16.55 35.79
CA GLN A 264 -15.64 17.96 36.18
C GLN A 264 -15.13 18.08 37.62
N ASP A 265 -13.89 17.69 37.86
CA ASP A 265 -13.23 17.90 39.15
C ASP A 265 -12.19 19.01 38.97
N LEU A 266 -12.67 20.24 39.11
CA LEU A 266 -11.92 21.43 39.53
C LEU A 266 -12.63 22.03 40.74
#